data_AF-A0A9P6G0C9-F1
#
_entry.id   AF-A0A9P6G0C9-F1
#
_cell.length_a   1.000
_cell.length_b   1.000
_cell.length_c   1.000
_cell.angle_alpha   90.00
_cell.angle_beta   90.00
_cell.angle_gamma   90.00
#
_symmetry.space_group_name_H-M   'P 1'
#
loop_
_entity.id
_entity.type
_entity.pdbx_description
1 polymer ?
#
loop_
_entity_poly.entity_id
_entity_poly.type
_entity_poly.pdbx_seq_one_letter_code
_entity_poly.pdbx_strand_id
1 'polypeptide(L)'
;MDCDSLRMVMAAYRNNPATQNTDIIFRSRYTSEDLRLELTREIVDRSAEQLLSLTIPIWDIQWYLTHVRRFKSLEHVRFLEFEKVSLGNLSRLAYEDALKLLPQNLPKLLKDEAYALMTMFVREHSAVFNNLLRSIECYFSKKGKTITRNVSDMQLVELTRLLPPLTSPSNLNEFSTLHFLGQADKTNVGVLESIRVFPNPDNDVWSQIKSLEEPFLQKCRRLKELEWWHLPPNSFEWAVRERKQWLERVESNRGTDSIHGQADHSPMAPTKSILPSTLVPLKSIIFLSPSLTCDHVFDDILFAFSDTLKELRFKYKAKPGRQQRLTKHVDAPLFIGRQIYSQLSRLQHLVIQSPGVCCIWLRPEALDRSPLIELDIDNSQASTLKTAFTTPCSWIKPIELEQLQVLRLLGPPSATFNPNTFHIVEEGLDILELEGAWSISMAAWRVLLRDFAPNISFIFAPECIRDNLKEWIEMTREMTRLQWVKANSLSPLDQETGFTTAEIQGQRRLNMTSEHISYSFRARDYRVKRQVRQERQEETSDI
;
A
#
# COMPACT_ATOMS: atom_id res chain seq x y z
N MET A 1 -35.10 19.60 -25.32
CA MET A 1 -34.75 20.70 -26.23
C MET A 1 -34.01 20.05 -27.37
N ASP A 2 -34.53 20.09 -28.60
CA ASP A 2 -33.80 19.46 -29.72
C ASP A 2 -32.62 20.35 -30.16
N CYS A 3 -31.68 19.76 -30.89
CA CYS A 3 -30.49 20.47 -31.38
C CYS A 3 -30.83 21.63 -32.33
N ASP A 4 -31.99 21.58 -32.99
CA ASP A 4 -32.43 22.64 -33.91
C ASP A 4 -32.93 23.87 -33.16
N SER A 5 -33.56 23.67 -32.01
CA SER A 5 -33.96 24.73 -31.07
C SER A 5 -32.74 25.46 -30.50
N LEU A 6 -31.64 24.73 -30.23
CA LEU A 6 -30.39 25.31 -29.75
C LEU A 6 -29.66 26.10 -30.84
N ARG A 7 -29.61 25.56 -32.07
CA ARG A 7 -29.03 26.24 -33.23
C ARG A 7 -29.83 27.48 -33.61
N MET A 8 -31.15 27.45 -33.50
CA MET A 8 -32.03 28.57 -33.79
C MET A 8 -31.87 29.71 -32.76
N VAL A 9 -31.67 29.38 -31.48
CA VAL A 9 -31.37 30.37 -30.42
C VAL A 9 -29.98 30.98 -30.62
N MET A 10 -28.96 30.19 -30.97
CA MET A 10 -27.60 30.68 -31.24
C MET A 10 -27.51 31.52 -32.53
N ALA A 11 -28.31 31.19 -33.55
CA ALA A 11 -28.41 31.96 -34.79
C ALA A 11 -29.21 33.28 -34.62
N ALA A 12 -30.28 33.27 -33.82
CA ALA A 12 -31.03 34.47 -33.48
C ALA A 12 -30.20 35.47 -32.64
N TYR A 13 -29.26 34.97 -31.83
CA TYR A 13 -28.37 35.81 -31.02
C TYR A 13 -27.24 36.46 -31.82
N ARG A 14 -26.74 35.82 -32.89
CA ARG A 14 -25.69 36.37 -33.76
C ARG A 14 -26.15 37.53 -34.65
N ASN A 15 -27.46 37.64 -34.90
CA ASN A 15 -28.02 38.56 -35.90
C ASN A 15 -28.88 39.70 -35.31
N ASN A 16 -28.92 39.86 -33.99
CA ASN A 16 -29.71 40.91 -33.35
C ASN A 16 -28.81 42.02 -32.74
N PRO A 17 -28.67 43.19 -33.37
CA PRO A 17 -27.83 44.28 -32.86
C PRO A 17 -28.39 44.96 -31.60
N ALA A 18 -29.63 44.65 -31.19
CA ALA A 18 -30.27 45.25 -30.01
C ALA A 18 -29.93 44.57 -28.67
N THR A 19 -29.20 43.46 -28.66
CA THR A 19 -28.84 42.71 -27.43
C THR A 19 -27.47 43.06 -26.83
N GLN A 20 -26.77 44.07 -27.35
CA GLN A 20 -25.45 44.47 -26.82
C GLN A 20 -25.48 45.27 -25.51
N ASN A 21 -26.65 45.61 -24.94
CA ASN A 21 -26.71 46.52 -23.79
C ASN A 21 -27.70 46.15 -22.68
N THR A 22 -28.06 44.88 -22.54
CA THR A 22 -28.79 44.41 -21.36
C THR A 22 -28.04 43.28 -20.69
N ASP A 23 -27.52 43.56 -19.48
CA ASP A 23 -27.05 42.59 -18.48
C ASP A 23 -28.21 41.65 -18.12
N ILE A 24 -28.46 40.67 -18.98
CA ILE A 24 -29.31 39.53 -18.67
C ILE A 24 -28.38 38.48 -18.09
N ILE A 25 -28.41 38.37 -16.76
CA ILE A 25 -27.84 37.25 -16.00
C ILE A 25 -28.49 35.97 -16.51
N PHE A 26 -27.87 35.35 -17.52
CA PHE A 26 -28.11 33.96 -17.86
C PHE A 26 -27.61 33.14 -16.66
N ARG A 27 -28.54 32.78 -15.76
CA ARG A 27 -28.37 31.56 -14.96
C ARG A 27 -28.33 30.41 -15.95
N SER A 28 -27.12 30.06 -16.42
CA SER A 28 -26.92 28.96 -17.35
C SER A 28 -27.50 27.69 -16.73
N ARG A 29 -28.55 27.13 -17.36
CA ARG A 29 -29.11 25.83 -16.99
C ARG A 29 -28.17 24.67 -17.34
N TYR A 30 -27.04 24.96 -17.96
CA TYR A 30 -26.00 23.98 -18.22
C TYR A 30 -25.12 23.85 -17.00
N THR A 31 -24.97 22.61 -16.52
CA THR A 31 -23.88 22.30 -15.61
C THR A 31 -22.57 22.42 -16.38
N SER A 32 -21.45 22.63 -15.68
CA SER A 32 -20.12 22.58 -16.30
C SER A 32 -19.86 21.26 -17.02
N GLU A 33 -20.58 20.19 -16.66
CA GLU A 33 -20.46 18.87 -17.26
C GLU A 33 -21.18 18.79 -18.61
N ASP A 34 -22.36 19.39 -18.75
CA ASP A 34 -23.09 19.44 -20.04
C ASP A 34 -22.28 20.18 -21.10
N LEU A 35 -21.68 21.32 -20.72
CA LEU A 35 -20.78 22.08 -21.60
C LEU A 35 -19.53 21.27 -21.97
N ARG A 36 -18.95 20.53 -21.02
CA ARG A 36 -17.80 19.65 -21.30
C ARG A 36 -18.19 18.53 -22.27
N LEU A 37 -19.38 17.96 -22.14
CA LEU A 37 -19.87 16.93 -23.05
C LEU A 37 -20.07 17.48 -24.46
N GLU A 38 -20.77 18.60 -24.60
CA GLU A 38 -20.99 19.25 -25.91
C GLU A 38 -19.66 19.65 -26.56
N LEU A 39 -18.73 20.23 -25.80
CA LEU A 39 -17.39 20.56 -26.30
C LEU A 39 -16.62 19.31 -26.73
N THR A 40 -16.70 18.22 -25.96
CA THR A 40 -16.03 16.96 -26.31
C THR A 40 -16.61 16.39 -27.61
N ARG A 41 -17.93 16.42 -27.78
CA ARG A 41 -18.58 15.99 -29.03
C ARG A 41 -18.17 16.84 -30.22
N GLU A 42 -18.15 18.16 -30.07
CA GLU A 42 -17.71 19.07 -31.14
C GLU A 42 -16.24 18.83 -31.54
N ILE A 43 -15.37 18.55 -30.57
CA ILE A 43 -13.96 18.18 -30.82
C ILE A 43 -13.89 16.86 -31.58
N VAL A 44 -14.66 15.85 -31.17
CA VAL A 44 -14.73 14.56 -31.86
C VAL A 44 -15.25 14.73 -33.29
N ASP A 45 -16.29 15.53 -33.49
CA ASP A 45 -16.86 15.79 -34.81
C ASP A 45 -15.84 16.40 -35.77
N ARG A 46 -14.92 17.24 -35.27
CA ARG A 46 -13.92 17.92 -36.09
C ARG A 46 -12.60 17.18 -36.22
N SER A 47 -12.22 16.40 -35.21
CA SER A 47 -10.84 15.94 -35.04
C SER A 47 -10.70 14.48 -34.58
N ALA A 48 -11.76 13.67 -34.69
CA ALA A 48 -11.75 12.25 -34.33
C ALA A 48 -10.54 11.47 -34.87
N GLU A 49 -10.12 11.76 -36.09
CA GLU A 49 -9.02 11.05 -36.76
C GLU A 49 -7.66 11.26 -36.09
N GLN A 50 -7.50 12.32 -35.31
CA GLN A 50 -6.25 12.72 -34.66
C GLN A 50 -6.22 12.41 -33.16
N LEU A 51 -7.35 11.97 -32.59
CA LEU A 51 -7.43 11.69 -31.15
C LEU A 51 -6.64 10.44 -30.81
N LEU A 52 -5.60 10.60 -29.99
CA LEU A 52 -4.82 9.49 -29.43
C LEU A 52 -5.49 8.87 -28.19
N SER A 53 -6.24 9.70 -27.44
CA SER A 53 -6.94 9.29 -26.23
C SER A 53 -8.34 9.90 -26.19
N LEU A 54 -9.32 9.11 -25.72
CA LEU A 54 -10.71 9.53 -25.61
C LEU A 54 -11.31 9.09 -24.28
N THR A 55 -11.99 10.02 -23.60
CA THR A 55 -12.78 9.71 -22.41
C THR A 55 -14.26 9.68 -22.78
N ILE A 56 -14.91 8.54 -22.58
CA ILE A 56 -16.30 8.26 -22.97
C ILE A 56 -17.15 8.12 -21.71
N PRO A 57 -18.10 9.04 -21.47
CA PRO A 57 -19.17 8.81 -20.52
C PRO A 57 -20.02 7.63 -20.99
N ILE A 58 -20.21 6.63 -20.14
CA ILE A 58 -20.89 5.38 -20.51
C ILE A 58 -22.31 5.64 -21.04
N TRP A 59 -23.03 6.62 -20.49
CA TRP A 59 -24.38 6.98 -20.93
C TRP A 59 -24.44 7.52 -22.37
N ASP A 60 -23.32 8.01 -22.88
CA ASP A 60 -23.21 8.61 -24.20
C ASP A 60 -22.48 7.72 -25.21
N ILE A 61 -22.14 6.50 -24.81
CA ILE A 61 -21.32 5.60 -25.63
C ILE A 61 -21.94 5.29 -27.00
N GLN A 62 -23.27 5.28 -27.10
CA GLN A 62 -23.98 5.09 -28.36
C GLN A 62 -23.63 6.16 -29.39
N TRP A 63 -23.44 7.42 -28.96
CA TRP A 63 -23.02 8.49 -29.85
C TRP A 63 -21.57 8.29 -30.34
N TYR A 64 -20.67 7.84 -29.46
CA TYR A 64 -19.29 7.54 -29.87
C TYR A 64 -19.20 6.32 -30.80
N LEU A 65 -20.09 5.34 -30.62
CA LEU A 65 -20.21 4.18 -31.51
C LEU A 65 -20.52 4.59 -32.95
N THR A 66 -21.38 5.59 -33.17
CA THR A 66 -21.66 6.08 -34.55
C THR A 66 -20.44 6.73 -35.21
N HIS A 67 -19.45 7.13 -34.42
CA HIS A 67 -18.21 7.76 -34.87
C HIS A 67 -17.00 6.82 -34.84
N VAL A 68 -17.16 5.55 -34.45
CA VAL A 68 -16.03 4.65 -34.15
C VAL A 68 -15.02 4.55 -35.31
N ARG A 69 -15.53 4.51 -36.55
CA ARG A 69 -14.74 4.43 -37.80
C ARG A 69 -13.91 5.67 -38.12
N ARG A 70 -14.07 6.76 -37.37
CA ARG A 70 -13.26 7.98 -37.52
C ARG A 70 -12.05 7.98 -36.61
N PHE A 71 -12.01 7.16 -35.57
CA PHE A 71 -10.93 7.16 -34.56
C PHE A 71 -9.64 6.44 -35.02
N LYS A 72 -9.06 6.89 -36.13
CA LYS A 72 -7.92 6.26 -36.81
C LYS A 72 -6.63 6.23 -35.99
N SER A 73 -6.47 7.15 -35.05
CA SER A 73 -5.25 7.29 -34.23
C SER A 73 -5.48 6.91 -32.77
N LEU A 74 -6.67 6.41 -32.42
CA LEU A 74 -7.05 6.21 -31.03
C LEU A 74 -6.35 4.99 -30.43
N GLU A 75 -5.48 5.25 -29.46
CA GLU A 75 -4.70 4.25 -28.73
C GLU A 75 -5.24 4.01 -27.31
N HIS A 76 -5.95 4.98 -26.73
CA HIS A 76 -6.36 4.91 -25.31
C HIS A 76 -7.81 5.32 -25.10
N VAL A 77 -8.61 4.46 -24.46
CA VAL A 77 -10.01 4.77 -24.14
C VAL A 77 -10.23 4.71 -22.64
N ARG A 78 -10.89 5.74 -22.10
CA ARG A 78 -11.31 5.79 -20.71
C ARG A 78 -12.83 5.84 -20.62
N PHE A 79 -13.45 4.82 -20.03
CA PHE A 79 -14.88 4.81 -19.75
C PHE A 79 -15.16 5.37 -18.36
N LEU A 80 -16.06 6.34 -18.28
CA LEU A 80 -16.52 6.92 -17.02
C LEU A 80 -17.97 6.50 -16.75
N GLU A 81 -18.19 5.74 -15.68
CA GLU A 81 -19.49 5.77 -15.00
C GLU A 81 -19.58 7.14 -14.35
N PHE A 82 -20.72 7.81 -14.48
CA PHE A 82 -20.94 9.14 -13.91
C PHE A 82 -20.21 9.31 -12.56
N GLU A 83 -19.32 10.29 -12.44
CA GLU A 83 -19.32 11.04 -11.19
C GLU A 83 -20.76 11.52 -11.07
N LYS A 84 -21.41 11.28 -9.93
CA LYS A 84 -22.72 11.88 -9.69
C LYS A 84 -22.59 13.32 -10.14
N VAL A 85 -23.25 13.71 -11.26
CA VAL A 85 -23.35 15.12 -11.64
C VAL A 85 -23.56 15.82 -10.33
N SER A 86 -22.77 16.85 -10.09
CA SER A 86 -23.01 17.76 -8.98
C SER A 86 -24.32 18.51 -9.27
N LEU A 87 -25.39 17.73 -9.30
CA LEU A 87 -26.78 18.05 -9.22
C LEU A 87 -26.81 18.72 -7.87
N GLY A 88 -26.62 20.05 -7.89
CA GLY A 88 -26.47 20.87 -6.69
C GLY A 88 -27.49 20.40 -5.65
N ASN A 89 -27.08 20.36 -4.38
CA ASN A 89 -27.66 19.65 -3.23
C ASN A 89 -29.16 19.26 -3.26
N LEU A 90 -30.01 20.05 -3.91
CA LEU A 90 -31.43 19.80 -4.18
C LEU A 90 -31.73 18.58 -5.09
N SER A 91 -30.90 18.20 -6.07
CA SER A 91 -31.24 17.09 -6.98
C SER A 91 -30.57 15.76 -6.64
N ARG A 92 -29.69 15.72 -5.63
CA ARG A 92 -29.11 14.46 -5.12
C ARG A 92 -30.13 13.65 -4.30
N LEU A 93 -31.01 14.32 -3.55
CA LEU A 93 -32.10 13.67 -2.81
C LEU A 93 -33.14 13.08 -3.77
N ALA A 94 -33.58 13.86 -4.76
CA ALA A 94 -34.53 13.39 -5.77
C ALA A 94 -33.98 12.22 -6.61
N TYR A 95 -32.68 12.21 -6.95
CA TYR A 95 -32.06 11.10 -7.67
C TYR A 95 -31.85 9.86 -6.78
N GLU A 96 -31.42 10.03 -5.52
CA GLU A 96 -31.31 8.89 -4.58
C GLU A 96 -32.70 8.30 -4.26
N ASP A 97 -33.76 9.11 -4.19
CA ASP A 97 -35.13 8.63 -3.98
C ASP A 97 -35.73 8.02 -5.25
N ALA A 98 -35.46 8.57 -6.44
CA ALA A 98 -35.82 7.95 -7.71
C ALA A 98 -35.13 6.58 -7.87
N LEU A 99 -33.84 6.47 -7.53
CA LEU A 99 -33.11 5.19 -7.55
C LEU A 99 -33.66 4.15 -6.57
N LYS A 100 -34.26 4.57 -5.44
CA LYS A 100 -34.94 3.65 -4.50
C LYS A 100 -36.28 3.14 -5.04
N LEU A 101 -36.93 3.90 -5.92
CA LEU A 101 -38.20 3.54 -6.55
C LEU A 101 -38.03 2.65 -7.79
N LEU A 102 -36.83 2.59 -8.36
CA LEU A 102 -36.54 1.68 -9.47
C LEU A 102 -36.48 0.23 -8.97
N PRO A 103 -36.91 -0.75 -9.79
CA PRO A 103 -36.79 -2.17 -9.46
C PRO A 103 -35.36 -2.50 -9.03
N GLN A 104 -35.19 -3.33 -8.00
CA GLN A 104 -33.87 -3.70 -7.46
C GLN A 104 -32.91 -4.26 -8.53
N ASN A 105 -33.45 -4.79 -9.64
CA ASN A 105 -32.69 -5.35 -10.76
C ASN A 105 -32.32 -4.33 -11.86
N LEU A 106 -32.97 -3.17 -11.92
CA LEU A 106 -32.72 -2.17 -12.98
C LEU A 106 -31.27 -1.65 -12.97
N PRO A 107 -30.62 -1.39 -11.81
CA PRO A 107 -29.21 -1.02 -11.78
C PRO A 107 -28.28 -2.10 -12.34
N LYS A 108 -28.67 -3.38 -12.27
CA LYS A 108 -27.89 -4.48 -12.85
C LYS A 108 -28.06 -4.52 -14.37
N LEU A 109 -29.30 -4.43 -14.86
CA LEU A 109 -29.59 -4.41 -16.30
C LEU A 109 -28.90 -3.25 -17.02
N LEU A 110 -28.97 -2.04 -16.45
CA LEU A 110 -28.30 -0.86 -17.03
C LEU A 110 -26.78 -1.03 -17.07
N LYS A 111 -26.19 -1.77 -16.12
CA LYS A 111 -24.75 -2.06 -16.11
C LYS A 111 -24.35 -3.10 -17.14
N ASP A 112 -25.15 -4.16 -17.28
CA ASP A 112 -24.91 -5.20 -18.27
C ASP A 112 -25.03 -4.61 -19.69
N GLU A 113 -26.01 -3.71 -19.91
CA GLU A 113 -26.16 -2.95 -21.15
C GLU A 113 -24.97 -2.00 -21.40
N ALA A 114 -24.59 -1.21 -20.40
CA ALA A 114 -23.41 -0.34 -20.46
C ALA A 114 -22.14 -1.12 -20.85
N TYR A 115 -21.90 -2.25 -20.18
CA TYR A 115 -20.76 -3.11 -20.46
C TYR A 115 -20.82 -3.72 -21.88
N ALA A 116 -22.01 -4.12 -22.34
CA ALA A 116 -22.20 -4.59 -23.71
C ALA A 116 -21.85 -3.53 -24.74
N LEU A 117 -22.25 -2.27 -24.52
CA LEU A 117 -21.90 -1.15 -25.40
C LEU A 117 -20.40 -0.83 -25.37
N MET A 118 -19.75 -0.90 -24.20
CA MET A 118 -18.29 -0.76 -24.07
C MET A 118 -17.56 -1.83 -24.87
N THR A 119 -18.00 -3.08 -24.72
CA THR A 119 -17.47 -4.22 -25.46
C THR A 119 -17.65 -4.04 -26.97
N MET A 120 -18.82 -3.56 -27.40
CA MET A 120 -19.11 -3.29 -28.81
C MET A 120 -18.19 -2.20 -29.37
N PHE A 121 -18.00 -1.10 -28.65
CA PHE A 121 -17.13 -0.01 -29.09
C PHE A 121 -15.70 -0.49 -29.31
N VAL A 122 -15.15 -1.21 -28.33
CA VAL A 122 -13.79 -1.75 -28.38
C VAL A 122 -13.65 -2.75 -29.52
N ARG A 123 -14.61 -3.67 -29.66
CA ARG A 123 -14.60 -4.68 -30.73
C ARG A 123 -14.64 -4.05 -32.11
N GLU A 124 -15.53 -3.07 -32.34
CA GLU A 124 -15.64 -2.38 -33.61
C GLU A 124 -14.37 -1.58 -33.93
N HIS A 125 -13.82 -0.87 -32.96
CA HIS A 125 -12.58 -0.12 -33.14
C HIS A 125 -11.40 -1.05 -33.48
N SER A 126 -11.18 -2.11 -32.68
CA SER A 126 -10.12 -3.09 -32.92
C SER A 126 -10.24 -3.77 -34.28
N ALA A 127 -11.47 -4.08 -34.73
CA ALA A 127 -11.72 -4.69 -36.03
C ALA A 127 -11.43 -3.74 -37.21
N VAL A 128 -11.75 -2.44 -37.07
CA VAL A 128 -11.55 -1.46 -38.14
C VAL A 128 -10.07 -1.02 -38.24
N PHE A 129 -9.36 -0.93 -37.12
CA PHE A 129 -7.99 -0.38 -37.06
C PHE A 129 -6.92 -1.39 -36.64
N ASN A 130 -7.16 -2.68 -36.86
CA ASN A 130 -6.19 -3.76 -36.63
C ASN A 130 -5.51 -3.71 -35.25
N ASN A 131 -6.33 -3.62 -34.19
CA ASN A 131 -5.88 -3.57 -32.79
C ASN A 131 -4.97 -2.37 -32.45
N LEU A 132 -5.22 -1.20 -33.03
CA LEU A 132 -4.50 0.03 -32.66
C LEU A 132 -4.75 0.46 -31.20
N LEU A 133 -5.93 0.15 -30.65
CA LEU A 133 -6.29 0.47 -29.28
C LEU A 133 -5.40 -0.31 -28.30
N ARG A 134 -4.59 0.36 -27.49
CA ARG A 134 -3.58 -0.24 -26.59
C ARG A 134 -4.01 -0.34 -25.13
N SER A 135 -4.86 0.58 -24.66
CA SER A 135 -5.34 0.53 -23.28
C SER A 135 -6.79 0.96 -23.13
N ILE A 136 -7.45 0.34 -22.15
CA ILE A 136 -8.79 0.68 -21.69
C ILE A 136 -8.73 0.89 -20.18
N GLU A 137 -9.25 2.02 -19.73
CA GLU A 137 -9.46 2.31 -18.32
C GLU A 137 -10.95 2.46 -18.05
N CYS A 138 -11.44 1.88 -16.96
CA CYS A 138 -12.84 2.03 -16.58
C CYS A 138 -12.94 2.55 -15.16
N TYR A 139 -13.48 3.75 -15.00
CA TYR A 139 -13.72 4.36 -13.71
C TYR A 139 -15.21 4.29 -13.40
N PHE A 140 -15.57 3.26 -12.66
CA PHE A 140 -16.86 3.17 -11.98
C PHE A 140 -16.68 3.91 -10.65
N SER A 141 -17.60 4.75 -10.15
CA SER A 141 -17.37 5.49 -8.89
C SER A 141 -18.35 5.09 -7.79
N LYS A 142 -17.86 4.94 -6.56
CA LYS A 142 -18.65 4.99 -5.33
C LYS A 142 -17.99 5.97 -4.37
N LYS A 143 -18.58 7.18 -4.27
CA LYS A 143 -18.42 8.16 -3.17
C LYS A 143 -17.01 8.24 -2.57
N GLY A 144 -16.05 8.81 -3.31
CA GLY A 144 -14.82 9.40 -2.74
C GLY A 144 -13.85 8.43 -2.05
N LYS A 145 -14.03 7.12 -2.20
CA LYS A 145 -13.02 6.12 -1.85
C LYS A 145 -12.75 5.31 -3.11
N THR A 146 -11.48 5.28 -3.51
CA THR A 146 -10.92 4.60 -4.67
C THR A 146 -11.03 3.07 -4.55
N ILE A 147 -12.24 2.55 -4.32
CA ILE A 147 -12.53 1.12 -4.34
C ILE A 147 -13.87 0.95 -5.05
N THR A 148 -13.76 0.69 -6.34
CA THR A 148 -14.90 0.64 -7.25
C THR A 148 -14.80 -0.60 -8.08
N ARG A 149 -15.77 -1.51 -7.93
CA ARG A 149 -16.04 -2.56 -8.92
C ARG A 149 -17.54 -2.79 -9.00
N ASN A 150 -18.22 -1.86 -9.69
CA ASN A 150 -19.62 -2.04 -10.09
C ASN A 150 -19.75 -2.99 -11.28
N VAL A 151 -18.67 -3.13 -12.06
CA VAL A 151 -18.43 -4.15 -13.10
C VAL A 151 -17.48 -5.19 -12.48
N SER A 152 -17.74 -6.48 -12.68
CA SER A 152 -16.87 -7.53 -12.14
C SER A 152 -15.50 -7.47 -12.82
N ASP A 153 -14.42 -7.87 -12.14
CA ASP A 153 -13.13 -7.94 -12.85
C ASP A 153 -13.18 -8.89 -14.02
N MET A 154 -13.98 -9.97 -13.91
CA MET A 154 -14.16 -10.92 -15.01
C MET A 154 -14.64 -10.21 -16.27
N GLN A 155 -15.62 -9.31 -16.15
CA GLN A 155 -16.05 -8.46 -17.25
C GLN A 155 -14.91 -7.57 -17.75
N LEU A 156 -14.14 -6.92 -16.87
CA LEU A 156 -13.00 -6.11 -17.31
C LEU A 156 -11.91 -6.94 -18.02
N VAL A 157 -11.64 -8.16 -17.55
CA VAL A 157 -10.72 -9.10 -18.19
C VAL A 157 -11.21 -9.44 -19.58
N GLU A 158 -12.50 -9.81 -19.75
CA GLU A 158 -13.09 -10.07 -21.07
C GLU A 158 -13.01 -8.85 -22.01
N LEU A 159 -13.24 -7.64 -21.49
CA LEU A 159 -13.10 -6.41 -22.28
C LEU A 159 -11.66 -6.20 -22.74
N THR A 160 -10.69 -6.38 -21.86
CA THR A 160 -9.25 -6.23 -22.19
C THR A 160 -8.71 -7.35 -23.08
N ARG A 161 -9.40 -8.49 -23.21
CA ARG A 161 -9.07 -9.51 -24.22
C ARG A 161 -9.23 -9.02 -25.66
N LEU A 162 -9.98 -7.95 -25.87
CA LEU A 162 -10.18 -7.34 -27.20
C LEU A 162 -9.04 -6.38 -27.59
N LEU A 163 -8.09 -6.13 -26.70
CA LEU A 163 -6.89 -5.33 -26.96
C LEU A 163 -5.79 -6.18 -27.62
N PRO A 164 -4.73 -5.60 -28.20
CA PRO A 164 -3.54 -6.34 -28.61
C PRO A 164 -2.74 -6.80 -27.39
N PRO A 165 -2.10 -7.99 -27.41
CA PRO A 165 -1.33 -8.49 -26.28
C PRO A 165 -0.21 -7.54 -25.84
N LEU A 166 0.10 -7.56 -24.54
CA LEU A 166 1.27 -6.89 -24.00
C LEU A 166 2.54 -7.67 -24.42
N THR A 167 3.19 -7.23 -25.49
CA THR A 167 4.33 -8.00 -26.07
C THR A 167 5.54 -8.08 -25.14
N SER A 168 5.81 -7.04 -24.35
CA SER A 168 7.00 -6.97 -23.48
C SER A 168 6.80 -5.93 -22.34
N PRO A 169 5.85 -6.15 -21.43
CA PRO A 169 5.61 -5.21 -20.34
C PRO A 169 6.78 -5.23 -19.35
N SER A 170 7.45 -4.09 -19.18
CA SER A 170 8.47 -3.93 -18.13
C SER A 170 7.85 -3.75 -16.75
N ASN A 171 6.60 -3.28 -16.68
CA ASN A 171 5.88 -3.05 -15.43
C ASN A 171 4.42 -3.51 -15.56
N LEU A 172 3.89 -4.14 -14.50
CA LEU A 172 2.47 -4.37 -14.33
C LEU A 172 1.92 -3.47 -13.22
N ASN A 173 0.89 -2.68 -13.53
CA ASN A 173 0.13 -1.89 -12.56
C ASN A 173 -1.33 -2.39 -12.49
N GLU A 174 -2.18 -1.75 -11.69
CA GLU A 174 -3.60 -2.15 -11.55
C GLU A 174 -4.32 -2.32 -12.91
N PHE A 175 -4.09 -1.41 -13.86
CA PHE A 175 -4.76 -1.41 -15.17
C PHE A 175 -4.15 -2.43 -16.14
N SER A 176 -2.83 -2.43 -16.28
CA SER A 176 -2.14 -3.35 -17.20
C SER A 176 -2.19 -4.79 -16.70
N THR A 177 -2.42 -5.01 -15.40
CA THR A 177 -2.64 -6.34 -14.83
C THR A 177 -3.90 -6.98 -15.41
N LEU A 178 -5.02 -6.26 -15.50
CA LEU A 178 -6.25 -6.79 -16.11
C LEU A 178 -6.02 -7.16 -17.57
N HIS A 179 -5.31 -6.30 -18.31
CA HIS A 179 -4.92 -6.57 -19.68
C HIS A 179 -4.03 -7.82 -19.81
N PHE A 180 -3.00 -7.94 -18.97
CA PHE A 180 -2.16 -9.14 -18.89
C PHE A 180 -3.01 -10.39 -18.66
N LEU A 181 -3.97 -10.35 -17.74
CA LEU A 181 -4.81 -11.50 -17.40
C LEU A 181 -5.70 -11.95 -18.55
N GLY A 182 -6.15 -11.00 -19.39
CA GLY A 182 -6.86 -11.34 -20.61
C GLY A 182 -6.03 -12.20 -21.57
N GLN A 183 -4.70 -12.01 -21.58
CA GLN A 183 -3.80 -12.54 -22.61
C GLN A 183 -2.49 -13.05 -22.01
N ALA A 184 -2.59 -13.77 -20.89
CA ALA A 184 -1.43 -14.20 -20.11
C ALA A 184 -0.54 -15.18 -20.89
N ASP A 185 -1.14 -15.99 -21.76
CA ASP A 185 -0.50 -16.94 -22.67
C ASP A 185 0.32 -16.25 -23.78
N LYS A 186 -0.06 -15.03 -24.17
CA LYS A 186 0.57 -14.26 -25.26
C LYS A 186 1.58 -13.22 -24.77
N THR A 187 1.64 -12.99 -23.47
CA THR A 187 2.46 -11.93 -22.87
C THR A 187 3.82 -12.48 -22.43
N ASN A 188 4.92 -11.91 -22.94
CA ASN A 188 6.25 -12.26 -22.45
C ASN A 188 6.52 -11.59 -21.09
N VAL A 189 6.36 -12.36 -20.01
CA VAL A 189 6.61 -11.88 -18.64
C VAL A 189 8.09 -11.97 -18.22
N GLY A 190 8.96 -12.55 -19.06
CA GLY A 190 10.39 -12.66 -18.77
C GLY A 190 11.12 -11.32 -18.69
N VAL A 191 10.55 -10.28 -19.29
CA VAL A 191 11.08 -8.90 -19.27
C VAL A 191 10.54 -8.04 -18.14
N LEU A 192 9.62 -8.58 -17.34
CA LEU A 192 8.94 -7.85 -16.28
C LEU A 192 9.88 -7.50 -15.14
N GLU A 193 9.95 -6.23 -14.78
CA GLU A 193 10.84 -5.70 -13.73
C GLU A 193 10.09 -5.27 -12.47
N SER A 194 8.85 -4.79 -12.59
CA SER A 194 8.04 -4.35 -11.44
C SER A 194 6.61 -4.84 -11.57
N ILE A 195 6.05 -5.33 -10.47
CA ILE A 195 4.62 -5.59 -10.33
C ILE A 195 4.12 -4.74 -9.17
N ARG A 196 3.22 -3.81 -9.46
CA ARG A 196 2.63 -2.89 -8.48
C ARG A 196 1.12 -3.07 -8.45
N VAL A 197 0.60 -3.43 -7.29
CA VAL A 197 -0.83 -3.46 -7.00
C VAL A 197 -1.59 -4.44 -7.89
N PHE A 198 -1.53 -5.71 -7.50
CA PHE A 198 -2.43 -6.73 -8.02
C PHE A 198 -3.88 -6.49 -7.52
N PRO A 199 -4.95 -6.78 -8.28
CA PRO A 199 -6.33 -6.70 -7.79
C PRO A 199 -6.56 -7.44 -6.45
N ASN A 200 -7.52 -6.93 -5.67
CA ASN A 200 -7.90 -7.47 -4.36
C ASN A 200 -8.09 -9.01 -4.41
N PRO A 201 -7.52 -9.79 -3.47
CA PRO A 201 -7.60 -11.26 -3.46
C PRO A 201 -9.02 -11.83 -3.34
N ASP A 202 -10.01 -11.03 -2.92
CA ASP A 202 -11.43 -11.45 -2.97
C ASP A 202 -11.96 -11.58 -4.41
N ASN A 203 -11.15 -11.26 -5.43
CA ASN A 203 -11.57 -11.29 -6.82
C ASN A 203 -11.25 -12.63 -7.49
N ASP A 204 -12.21 -13.16 -8.25
CA ASP A 204 -12.10 -14.40 -9.02
C ASP A 204 -10.90 -14.41 -9.96
N VAL A 205 -10.39 -13.23 -10.34
CA VAL A 205 -9.16 -13.05 -11.12
C VAL A 205 -7.97 -13.84 -10.61
N TRP A 206 -7.79 -13.98 -9.30
CA TRP A 206 -6.64 -14.74 -8.78
C TRP A 206 -6.73 -16.20 -9.22
N SER A 207 -7.93 -16.79 -9.24
CA SER A 207 -8.09 -18.17 -9.68
C SER A 207 -7.52 -18.41 -11.09
N GLN A 208 -7.58 -17.40 -11.98
CA GLN A 208 -7.00 -17.48 -13.32
C GLN A 208 -5.47 -17.54 -13.33
N ILE A 209 -4.80 -16.81 -12.43
CA ILE A 209 -3.33 -16.83 -12.34
C ILE A 209 -2.86 -18.14 -11.74
N LYS A 210 -3.61 -18.65 -10.74
CA LYS A 210 -3.36 -19.98 -10.17
C LYS A 210 -3.48 -21.09 -11.20
N SER A 211 -4.37 -20.93 -12.17
CA SER A 211 -4.55 -21.91 -13.24
C SER A 211 -3.49 -21.87 -14.33
N LEU A 212 -2.53 -20.94 -14.27
CA LEU A 212 -1.39 -20.96 -15.22
C LEU A 212 -0.50 -22.17 -14.94
N GLU A 213 -0.09 -22.87 -16.01
CA GLU A 213 0.64 -24.15 -15.94
C GLU A 213 1.95 -24.11 -15.14
N GLU A 214 2.62 -22.96 -15.14
CA GLU A 214 3.83 -22.72 -14.36
C GLU A 214 3.60 -21.57 -13.37
N PRO A 215 4.28 -21.57 -12.20
CA PRO A 215 4.19 -20.47 -11.25
C PRO A 215 4.56 -19.16 -11.95
N PHE A 216 3.59 -18.26 -12.10
CA PHE A 216 3.73 -16.99 -12.80
C PHE A 216 5.00 -16.20 -12.39
N LEU A 217 5.30 -16.14 -11.09
CA LEU A 217 6.48 -15.45 -10.57
C LEU A 217 7.81 -16.08 -11.03
N GLN A 218 7.84 -17.39 -11.26
CA GLN A 218 9.03 -18.10 -11.74
C GLN A 218 9.40 -17.68 -13.18
N LYS A 219 8.40 -17.32 -14.00
CA LYS A 219 8.64 -16.80 -15.36
C LYS A 219 9.19 -15.37 -15.36
N CYS A 220 9.00 -14.61 -14.29
CA CYS A 220 9.38 -13.21 -14.18
C CYS A 220 10.88 -13.04 -13.84
N ARG A 221 11.77 -13.49 -14.74
CA ARG A 221 13.23 -13.60 -14.48
C ARG A 221 13.94 -12.28 -14.22
N ARG A 222 13.35 -11.14 -14.63
CA ARG A 222 13.90 -9.79 -14.43
C ARG A 222 13.23 -9.02 -13.28
N LEU A 223 12.36 -9.67 -12.51
CA LEU A 223 11.58 -9.02 -11.46
C LEU A 223 12.49 -8.46 -10.36
N LYS A 224 12.36 -7.16 -10.10
CA LYS A 224 13.09 -6.40 -9.08
C LYS A 224 12.17 -5.92 -7.97
N GLU A 225 10.91 -5.63 -8.28
CA GLU A 225 9.95 -5.06 -7.35
C GLU A 225 8.63 -5.83 -7.39
N LEU A 226 8.11 -6.19 -6.22
CA LEU A 226 6.88 -6.94 -6.08
C LEU A 226 6.00 -6.31 -4.98
N GLU A 227 4.96 -5.59 -5.36
CA GLU A 227 3.91 -5.14 -4.44
C GLU A 227 2.64 -5.96 -4.68
N TRP A 228 2.22 -6.69 -3.65
CA TRP A 228 1.19 -7.71 -3.74
C TRP A 228 0.25 -7.69 -2.53
N TRP A 229 -1.03 -8.04 -2.70
CA TRP A 229 -1.96 -8.06 -1.57
C TRP A 229 -1.81 -9.30 -0.70
N HIS A 230 -1.92 -10.46 -1.34
CA HIS A 230 -1.85 -11.76 -0.70
C HIS A 230 -1.23 -12.78 -1.65
N LEU A 231 -0.17 -13.46 -1.22
CA LEU A 231 0.40 -14.60 -1.93
C LEU A 231 -0.11 -15.91 -1.31
N PRO A 232 -0.47 -16.91 -2.14
CA PRO A 232 -0.74 -18.24 -1.60
C PRO A 232 0.50 -18.82 -0.90
N PRO A 233 0.30 -19.78 0.03
CA PRO A 233 1.41 -20.56 0.57
C PRO A 233 2.28 -21.15 -0.56
N ASN A 234 3.57 -21.31 -0.30
CA ASN A 234 4.56 -21.90 -1.22
C ASN A 234 4.78 -21.11 -2.54
N SER A 235 4.37 -19.84 -2.61
CA SER A 235 4.56 -19.00 -3.81
C SER A 235 6.04 -18.84 -4.22
N PHE A 236 6.97 -19.06 -3.29
CA PHE A 236 8.42 -18.94 -3.51
C PHE A 236 9.16 -20.27 -3.34
N GLU A 237 8.48 -21.40 -3.23
CA GLU A 237 9.12 -22.71 -3.07
C GLU A 237 10.09 -23.02 -4.23
N TRP A 238 9.73 -22.60 -5.44
CA TRP A 238 10.59 -22.68 -6.63
C TRP A 238 11.90 -21.90 -6.44
N ALA A 239 11.84 -20.71 -5.85
CA ALA A 239 12.99 -19.83 -5.66
C ALA A 239 13.91 -20.39 -4.58
N VAL A 240 13.32 -20.96 -3.52
CA VAL A 240 14.06 -21.71 -2.48
C VAL A 240 14.79 -22.90 -3.09
N ARG A 241 14.12 -23.66 -3.97
CA ARG A 241 14.74 -24.82 -4.66
C ARG A 241 15.88 -24.41 -5.57
N GLU A 242 15.69 -23.37 -6.39
CA GLU A 242 16.74 -22.83 -7.28
C GLU A 242 17.95 -22.34 -6.47
N ARG A 243 17.72 -21.68 -5.32
CA ARG A 243 18.77 -21.24 -4.40
C ARG A 243 19.54 -22.41 -3.77
N LYS A 244 18.85 -23.44 -3.29
CA LYS A 244 19.48 -24.66 -2.73
C LYS A 244 20.38 -25.35 -3.76
N GLN A 245 19.86 -25.57 -4.96
CA GLN A 245 20.63 -26.17 -6.07
C GLN A 245 21.86 -25.33 -6.42
N TRP A 246 21.77 -24.00 -6.32
CA TRP A 246 22.94 -23.14 -6.55
C TRP A 246 23.99 -23.29 -5.44
N LEU A 247 23.59 -23.30 -4.16
CA LEU A 247 24.50 -23.51 -3.04
C LEU A 247 25.21 -24.87 -3.13
N GLU A 248 24.48 -25.93 -3.46
CA GLU A 248 25.04 -27.29 -3.67
C GLU A 248 26.11 -27.32 -4.77
N ARG A 249 25.91 -26.60 -5.88
CA ARG A 249 26.91 -26.47 -6.96
C ARG A 249 28.15 -25.70 -6.50
N VAL A 250 27.97 -24.64 -5.71
CA VAL A 250 29.08 -23.84 -5.16
C VAL A 250 29.91 -24.66 -4.17
N GLU A 251 29.28 -25.47 -3.33
CA GLU A 251 29.95 -26.36 -2.38
C GLU A 251 30.69 -27.50 -3.10
N SER A 252 30.05 -28.11 -4.10
CA SER A 252 30.65 -29.20 -4.89
C SER A 252 31.91 -28.74 -5.64
N ASN A 253 31.90 -27.54 -6.24
CA ASN A 253 33.05 -27.00 -6.95
C ASN A 253 34.24 -26.70 -6.02
N ARG A 254 34.01 -26.39 -4.74
CA ARG A 254 35.09 -26.16 -3.76
C ARG A 254 35.82 -27.44 -3.37
N GLY A 255 35.17 -28.61 -3.46
CA GLY A 255 35.75 -29.89 -3.06
C GLY A 255 36.73 -30.49 -4.07
N THR A 256 36.58 -30.20 -5.36
CA THR A 256 37.36 -30.84 -6.44
C THR A 256 38.72 -30.18 -6.71
N ASP A 257 38.86 -28.88 -6.45
CA ASP A 257 40.11 -28.15 -6.74
C ASP A 257 41.24 -28.42 -5.72
N SER A 258 40.96 -29.14 -4.64
CA SER A 258 41.91 -29.35 -3.55
C SER A 258 42.79 -30.60 -3.67
N ILE A 259 42.64 -31.43 -4.72
CA ILE A 259 43.33 -32.73 -4.82
C ILE A 259 44.53 -32.70 -5.79
N HIS A 260 44.69 -31.71 -6.67
CA HIS A 260 45.89 -31.60 -7.52
C HIS A 260 46.83 -30.53 -6.97
N GLY A 261 47.58 -30.94 -5.94
CA GLY A 261 48.69 -30.18 -5.39
C GLY A 261 49.78 -29.94 -6.43
N GLN A 262 49.69 -28.81 -7.13
CA GLN A 262 50.86 -28.13 -7.67
C GLN A 262 50.89 -26.72 -7.10
N ALA A 263 51.78 -26.56 -6.13
CA ALA A 263 52.12 -25.31 -5.50
C ALA A 263 52.74 -24.37 -6.54
N ASP A 264 51.93 -23.50 -7.13
CA ASP A 264 52.44 -22.24 -7.65
C ASP A 264 51.54 -21.09 -7.20
N HIS A 265 52.12 -20.30 -6.31
CA HIS A 265 51.48 -19.25 -5.55
C HIS A 265 51.12 -18.07 -6.46
N SER A 266 49.85 -17.92 -6.79
CA SER A 266 49.31 -16.62 -7.19
C SER A 266 47.96 -16.39 -6.51
N PRO A 267 47.88 -15.49 -5.52
CA PRO A 267 46.62 -15.13 -4.86
C PRO A 267 45.81 -14.25 -5.83
N MET A 268 45.20 -14.87 -6.85
CA MET A 268 44.16 -14.20 -7.62
C MET A 268 43.00 -13.96 -6.66
N ALA A 269 42.75 -12.67 -6.39
CA ALA A 269 41.65 -12.20 -5.57
C ALA A 269 40.34 -12.89 -6.02
N PRO A 270 39.48 -13.30 -5.09
CA PRO A 270 38.22 -13.95 -5.41
C PRO A 270 37.44 -13.04 -6.37
N THR A 271 37.37 -13.47 -7.63
CA THR A 271 36.63 -12.78 -8.69
C THR A 271 35.22 -12.55 -8.18
N LYS A 272 34.84 -11.26 -8.10
CA LYS A 272 33.54 -10.77 -7.62
C LYS A 272 32.45 -11.78 -7.95
N SER A 273 31.78 -12.32 -6.93
CA SER A 273 30.73 -13.32 -7.09
C SER A 273 29.66 -12.80 -8.03
N ILE A 274 29.76 -13.20 -9.30
CA ILE A 274 28.72 -12.96 -10.28
C ILE A 274 27.56 -13.81 -9.80
N LEU A 275 26.52 -13.17 -9.27
CA LEU A 275 25.26 -13.84 -9.00
C LEU A 275 24.91 -14.67 -10.24
N PRO A 276 24.58 -15.96 -10.08
CA PRO A 276 24.20 -16.78 -11.22
C PRO A 276 23.10 -16.04 -11.97
N SER A 277 23.27 -15.89 -13.30
CA SER A 277 22.32 -15.16 -14.16
C SER A 277 20.90 -15.74 -14.14
N THR A 278 20.68 -16.84 -13.43
CA THR A 278 19.42 -17.58 -13.32
C THR A 278 18.56 -17.18 -12.13
N LEU A 279 19.13 -16.65 -11.05
CA LEU A 279 18.36 -16.26 -9.86
C LEU A 279 17.64 -14.93 -10.10
N VAL A 280 16.37 -14.86 -9.69
CA VAL A 280 15.55 -13.66 -9.87
C VAL A 280 16.07 -12.53 -8.98
N PRO A 281 16.38 -11.34 -9.54
CA PRO A 281 17.07 -10.26 -8.83
C PRO A 281 16.09 -9.40 -8.01
N LEU A 282 15.26 -10.04 -7.19
CA LEU A 282 14.19 -9.38 -6.43
C LEU A 282 14.80 -8.51 -5.32
N LYS A 283 14.50 -7.21 -5.34
CA LYS A 283 15.08 -6.18 -4.46
C LYS A 283 14.09 -5.62 -3.45
N SER A 284 12.82 -5.45 -3.84
CA SER A 284 11.79 -4.88 -2.97
C SER A 284 10.53 -5.74 -3.04
N ILE A 285 10.00 -6.10 -1.86
CA ILE A 285 8.76 -6.84 -1.72
C ILE A 285 7.85 -6.12 -0.72
N ILE A 286 6.62 -5.84 -1.12
CA ILE A 286 5.61 -5.15 -0.31
C ILE A 286 4.32 -5.98 -0.28
N PHE A 287 3.87 -6.38 0.90
CA PHE A 287 2.60 -7.06 1.11
C PHE A 287 1.58 -6.12 1.76
N LEU A 288 0.38 -5.98 1.18
CA LEU A 288 -0.65 -5.06 1.65
C LEU A 288 -1.74 -5.69 2.53
N SER A 289 -1.78 -7.01 2.66
CA SER A 289 -2.69 -7.78 3.55
C SER A 289 -2.25 -9.26 3.59
N PRO A 290 -1.08 -9.58 4.16
CA PRO A 290 -0.65 -10.97 4.24
C PRO A 290 -1.67 -11.82 5.00
N SER A 291 -1.87 -13.08 4.60
CA SER A 291 -2.63 -14.00 5.43
C SER A 291 -1.80 -14.40 6.65
N LEU A 292 -2.49 -14.82 7.70
CA LEU A 292 -1.87 -15.19 8.98
C LEU A 292 -1.16 -16.56 8.90
N THR A 293 -1.30 -17.27 7.78
CA THR A 293 -0.60 -18.51 7.47
C THR A 293 0.67 -18.29 6.64
N CYS A 294 1.12 -17.04 6.49
CA CYS A 294 2.29 -16.68 5.67
C CYS A 294 3.65 -16.91 6.36
N ASP A 295 3.75 -17.56 7.53
CA ASP A 295 5.03 -17.82 8.22
C ASP A 295 6.10 -18.37 7.27
N HIS A 296 5.75 -19.43 6.53
CA HIS A 296 6.67 -20.07 5.59
C HIS A 296 7.05 -19.18 4.41
N VAL A 297 6.13 -18.31 3.96
CA VAL A 297 6.38 -17.40 2.83
C VAL A 297 7.46 -16.38 3.21
N PHE A 298 7.46 -15.91 4.46
CA PHE A 298 8.47 -14.97 4.94
C PHE A 298 9.87 -15.60 4.92
N ASP A 299 9.97 -16.78 5.50
CA ASP A 299 11.18 -17.59 5.58
C ASP A 299 11.71 -17.95 4.18
N ASP A 300 10.83 -18.36 3.26
CA ASP A 300 11.17 -18.64 1.87
C ASP A 300 11.75 -17.41 1.15
N ILE A 301 11.15 -16.22 1.35
CA ILE A 301 11.62 -14.96 0.77
C ILE A 301 13.02 -14.63 1.26
N LEU A 302 13.21 -14.65 2.59
CA LEU A 302 14.51 -14.33 3.19
C LEU A 302 15.60 -15.27 2.70
N PHE A 303 15.30 -16.56 2.61
CA PHE A 303 16.25 -17.55 2.10
C PHE A 303 16.56 -17.32 0.62
N ALA A 304 15.53 -17.31 -0.22
CA ALA A 304 15.67 -17.31 -1.67
C ALA A 304 16.33 -16.03 -2.20
N PHE A 305 16.07 -14.89 -1.55
CA PHE A 305 16.49 -13.56 -2.01
C PHE A 305 17.47 -12.86 -1.06
N SER A 306 18.09 -13.58 -0.12
CA SER A 306 19.06 -13.04 0.86
C SER A 306 20.15 -12.14 0.24
N ASP A 307 20.61 -12.45 -0.97
CA ASP A 307 21.67 -11.69 -1.66
C ASP A 307 21.16 -10.51 -2.50
N THR A 308 19.86 -10.36 -2.70
CA THR A 308 19.29 -9.35 -3.61
C THR A 308 18.29 -8.42 -2.93
N LEU A 309 17.59 -8.93 -1.91
CA LEU A 309 16.53 -8.25 -1.20
C LEU A 309 17.10 -7.09 -0.38
N LYS A 310 16.62 -5.88 -0.69
CA LYS A 310 16.94 -4.63 0.02
C LYS A 310 15.79 -4.16 0.90
N GLU A 311 14.57 -4.45 0.50
CA GLU A 311 13.38 -3.96 1.17
C GLU A 311 12.33 -5.05 1.27
N LEU A 312 11.81 -5.24 2.48
CA LEU A 312 10.74 -6.16 2.79
C LEU A 312 9.70 -5.44 3.66
N ARG A 313 8.51 -5.20 3.11
CA ARG A 313 7.42 -4.55 3.82
C ARG A 313 6.20 -5.47 3.89
N PHE A 314 5.64 -5.63 5.07
CA PHE A 314 4.36 -6.27 5.33
C PHE A 314 3.48 -5.25 6.03
N LYS A 315 2.38 -4.88 5.41
CA LYS A 315 1.41 -3.90 5.91
C LYS A 315 0.06 -4.57 5.95
N TYR A 316 -0.36 -5.03 7.11
CA TYR A 316 -1.70 -5.54 7.28
C TYR A 316 -2.70 -4.38 7.33
N LYS A 317 -3.55 -4.29 6.30
CA LYS A 317 -4.69 -3.37 6.31
C LYS A 317 -5.93 -4.13 6.72
N ALA A 318 -6.31 -4.01 8.00
CA ALA A 318 -7.57 -4.57 8.46
C ALA A 318 -8.74 -3.98 7.65
N LYS A 319 -9.57 -4.84 7.04
CA LYS A 319 -10.76 -4.39 6.33
C LYS A 319 -11.67 -3.65 7.33
N PRO A 320 -12.06 -2.38 7.06
CA PRO A 320 -12.94 -1.65 7.95
C PRO A 320 -14.25 -2.42 8.16
N GLY A 321 -14.60 -2.69 9.42
CA GLY A 321 -15.78 -3.48 9.80
C GLY A 321 -15.52 -4.99 10.04
N ARG A 322 -14.38 -5.57 9.63
CA ARG A 322 -14.01 -6.96 9.99
C ARG A 322 -13.15 -7.08 11.25
N GLN A 323 -12.60 -5.96 11.75
CA GLN A 323 -11.73 -5.94 12.94
C GLN A 323 -12.35 -6.63 14.17
N GLN A 324 -13.68 -6.57 14.33
CA GLN A 324 -14.34 -7.14 15.52
C GLN A 324 -14.53 -8.66 15.48
N ARG A 325 -14.46 -9.31 14.31
CA ARG A 325 -14.67 -10.77 14.21
C ARG A 325 -13.38 -11.58 14.29
N LEU A 326 -12.25 -10.97 13.92
CA LEU A 326 -10.94 -11.65 13.92
C LEU A 326 -10.36 -11.85 15.33
N THR A 327 -10.80 -11.10 16.33
CA THR A 327 -10.27 -11.20 17.71
C THR A 327 -10.57 -12.53 18.42
N LYS A 328 -11.45 -13.38 17.88
CA LYS A 328 -11.78 -14.69 18.48
C LYS A 328 -10.84 -15.82 18.07
N HIS A 329 -10.10 -15.65 16.98
CA HIS A 329 -9.04 -16.57 16.59
C HIS A 329 -7.73 -15.82 16.78
N VAL A 330 -7.16 -15.97 17.99
CA VAL A 330 -5.79 -15.56 18.24
C VAL A 330 -4.93 -16.51 17.41
N ASP A 331 -4.60 -16.07 16.20
CA ASP A 331 -3.75 -16.84 15.31
C ASP A 331 -2.35 -16.96 15.92
N ALA A 332 -1.68 -18.05 15.58
CA ALA A 332 -0.33 -18.35 16.03
C ALA A 332 0.61 -17.14 15.82
N PRO A 333 1.63 -16.96 16.67
CA PRO A 333 2.59 -15.89 16.45
C PRO A 333 3.25 -16.04 15.07
N LEU A 334 3.42 -14.94 14.35
CA LEU A 334 4.23 -14.86 13.15
C LEU A 334 5.70 -14.90 13.57
N PHE A 335 6.36 -16.02 13.37
CA PHE A 335 7.79 -16.15 13.64
C PHE A 335 8.60 -15.85 12.39
N ILE A 336 9.59 -15.00 12.55
CA ILE A 336 10.49 -14.54 11.51
C ILE A 336 11.88 -15.09 11.78
N GLY A 337 12.46 -15.77 10.79
CA GLY A 337 13.81 -16.32 10.89
C GLY A 337 13.84 -17.65 11.62
N ARG A 338 12.84 -18.52 11.41
CA ARG A 338 12.84 -19.86 12.07
C ARG A 338 14.02 -20.70 11.62
N GLN A 339 14.44 -20.52 10.37
CA GLN A 339 15.66 -21.11 9.85
C GLN A 339 16.74 -20.03 9.87
N ILE A 340 17.93 -20.40 10.38
CA ILE A 340 19.09 -19.52 10.38
C ILE A 340 19.57 -19.47 8.93
N TYR A 341 19.12 -18.43 8.23
CA TYR A 341 19.59 -18.17 6.88
C TYR A 341 20.94 -17.48 6.93
N SER A 342 21.74 -17.68 5.88
CA SER A 342 22.90 -16.84 5.60
C SER A 342 22.51 -15.36 5.76
N GLN A 343 23.40 -14.58 6.37
CA GLN A 343 23.25 -13.15 6.65
C GLN A 343 22.44 -12.44 5.57
N LEU A 344 21.43 -11.65 5.98
CA LEU A 344 20.62 -10.79 5.11
C LEU A 344 21.46 -9.60 4.62
N SER A 345 22.53 -9.90 3.90
CA SER A 345 23.67 -9.02 3.62
C SER A 345 23.32 -7.77 2.81
N ARG A 346 22.10 -7.68 2.28
CA ARG A 346 21.62 -6.53 1.51
C ARG A 346 20.34 -5.90 2.06
N LEU A 347 19.73 -6.48 3.10
CA LEU A 347 18.44 -5.99 3.61
C LEU A 347 18.66 -4.69 4.38
N GLN A 348 18.08 -3.61 3.85
CA GLN A 348 18.16 -2.24 4.36
C GLN A 348 16.87 -1.80 5.06
N HIS A 349 15.71 -2.27 4.59
CA HIS A 349 14.41 -1.88 5.12
C HIS A 349 13.59 -3.11 5.47
N LEU A 350 13.27 -3.28 6.75
CA LEU A 350 12.35 -4.29 7.24
C LEU A 350 11.17 -3.63 7.95
N VAL A 351 10.00 -3.67 7.33
CA VAL A 351 8.78 -3.06 7.88
C VAL A 351 7.68 -4.10 8.01
N ILE A 352 7.14 -4.29 9.21
CA ILE A 352 6.10 -5.28 9.52
C ILE A 352 5.05 -4.61 10.40
N GLN A 353 3.99 -4.14 9.77
CA GLN A 353 2.88 -3.44 10.40
C GLN A 353 1.68 -4.40 10.43
N SER A 354 1.36 -4.93 11.60
CA SER A 354 0.23 -5.86 11.81
C SER A 354 -0.62 -5.42 13.00
N PRO A 355 -1.25 -4.25 12.96
CA PRO A 355 -1.97 -3.72 14.12
C PRO A 355 -3.19 -4.61 14.46
N GLY A 356 -3.06 -5.40 15.53
CA GLY A 356 -4.18 -6.08 16.20
C GLY A 356 -4.56 -7.43 15.61
N VAL A 357 -3.63 -8.10 14.93
CA VAL A 357 -3.94 -9.30 14.14
C VAL A 357 -3.10 -10.50 14.56
N CYS A 358 -1.77 -10.36 14.62
CA CYS A 358 -0.88 -11.41 15.09
C CYS A 358 0.28 -10.85 15.92
N CYS A 359 0.81 -11.69 16.81
CA CYS A 359 2.08 -11.38 17.46
C CYS A 359 3.24 -11.66 16.53
N ILE A 360 4.10 -10.66 16.32
CA ILE A 360 5.30 -10.78 15.50
C ILE A 360 6.46 -11.15 16.43
N TRP A 361 7.16 -12.23 16.09
CA TRP A 361 8.34 -12.74 16.78
C TRP A 361 9.53 -12.71 15.83
N LEU A 362 10.48 -11.84 16.10
CA LEU A 362 11.69 -11.70 15.31
C LEU A 362 12.84 -12.43 16.01
N ARG A 363 13.46 -13.40 15.33
CA ARG A 363 14.69 -14.00 15.84
C ARG A 363 15.89 -13.06 15.63
N PRO A 364 16.64 -12.71 16.69
CA PRO A 364 17.82 -11.85 16.59
C PRO A 364 18.83 -12.28 15.54
N GLU A 365 19.04 -13.60 15.43
CA GLU A 365 20.05 -14.20 14.55
C GLU A 365 19.74 -13.96 13.06
N ALA A 366 18.47 -13.72 12.72
CA ALA A 366 18.08 -13.43 11.34
C ALA A 366 18.55 -12.04 10.87
N LEU A 367 18.77 -11.12 11.81
CA LEU A 367 19.20 -9.75 11.53
C LEU A 367 20.67 -9.49 11.87
N ASP A 368 21.36 -10.46 12.45
CA ASP A 368 22.74 -10.30 12.88
C ASP A 368 23.62 -9.88 11.68
N ARG A 369 24.25 -8.70 11.79
CA ARG A 369 25.09 -8.08 10.73
C ARG A 369 24.35 -7.71 9.45
N SER A 370 23.03 -7.59 9.49
CA SER A 370 22.27 -7.03 8.37
C SER A 370 22.58 -5.53 8.25
N PRO A 371 22.75 -4.97 7.03
CA PRO A 371 22.94 -3.53 6.82
C PRO A 371 21.60 -2.79 6.93
N LEU A 372 20.81 -3.10 7.96
CA LEU A 372 19.50 -2.51 8.18
C LEU A 372 19.64 -1.03 8.51
N ILE A 373 18.90 -0.22 7.78
CA ILE A 373 18.73 1.22 7.98
C ILE A 373 17.41 1.50 8.70
N GLU A 374 16.35 0.75 8.35
CA GLU A 374 15.01 0.90 8.90
C GLU A 374 14.49 -0.45 9.42
N LEU A 375 14.15 -0.50 10.71
CA LEU A 375 13.42 -1.59 11.35
C LEU A 375 12.14 -1.04 11.96
N ASP A 376 10.99 -1.31 11.34
CA ASP A 376 9.67 -0.82 11.76
C ASP A 376 8.73 -1.99 11.98
N ILE A 377 8.49 -2.36 13.23
CA ILE A 377 7.57 -3.43 13.63
C ILE A 377 6.43 -2.81 14.44
N ASP A 378 5.25 -2.70 13.83
CA ASP A 378 4.05 -2.19 14.49
C ASP A 378 3.06 -3.32 14.81
N ASN A 379 2.89 -3.56 16.10
CA ASN A 379 1.90 -4.46 16.67
C ASN A 379 1.13 -3.79 17.84
N SER A 380 0.94 -2.47 17.77
CA SER A 380 0.35 -1.61 18.82
C SER A 380 -1.02 -2.07 19.32
N GLN A 381 -1.82 -2.76 18.48
CA GLN A 381 -3.18 -3.19 18.84
C GLN A 381 -3.29 -4.65 19.32
N ALA A 382 -2.20 -5.39 19.52
CA ALA A 382 -2.24 -6.74 20.09
C ALA A 382 -2.49 -6.72 21.62
N SER A 383 -3.62 -6.16 22.05
CA SER A 383 -3.95 -5.92 23.46
C SER A 383 -4.28 -7.18 24.26
N THR A 384 -4.56 -8.31 23.59
CA THR A 384 -5.07 -9.55 24.22
C THR A 384 -3.98 -10.50 24.70
N LEU A 385 -2.72 -10.33 24.29
CA LEU A 385 -1.64 -11.28 24.61
C LEU A 385 -0.70 -10.84 25.74
N LYS A 386 -1.12 -9.85 26.56
CA LYS A 386 -0.33 -9.32 27.68
C LYS A 386 0.16 -10.38 28.68
N THR A 387 -0.49 -11.55 28.74
CA THR A 387 -0.19 -12.61 29.71
C THR A 387 0.69 -13.74 29.17
N ALA A 388 0.92 -13.83 27.86
CA ALA A 388 1.60 -14.99 27.26
C ALA A 388 3.13 -14.84 27.12
N PHE A 389 3.68 -13.65 27.37
CA PHE A 389 5.07 -13.33 27.02
C PHE A 389 5.85 -12.82 28.22
N THR A 390 6.28 -13.75 29.07
CA THR A 390 7.21 -13.50 30.18
C THR A 390 8.62 -14.02 29.89
N THR A 391 8.98 -14.20 28.61
CA THR A 391 10.35 -14.62 28.26
C THR A 391 11.33 -13.52 28.72
N PRO A 392 12.24 -13.79 29.66
CA PRO A 392 13.17 -12.78 30.16
C PRO A 392 14.04 -12.25 29.02
N CYS A 393 14.16 -10.93 28.88
CA CYS A 393 14.99 -10.29 27.84
C CYS A 393 16.47 -10.73 27.91
N SER A 394 16.94 -11.24 29.06
CA SER A 394 18.30 -11.74 29.25
C SER A 394 18.65 -12.97 28.42
N TRP A 395 17.67 -13.67 27.85
CA TRP A 395 17.90 -14.84 26.98
C TRP A 395 18.04 -14.48 25.51
N ILE A 396 17.77 -13.23 25.15
CA ILE A 396 17.81 -12.75 23.78
C ILE A 396 19.22 -12.19 23.54
N LYS A 397 19.93 -12.66 22.52
CA LYS A 397 21.26 -12.12 22.18
C LYS A 397 21.13 -10.68 21.63
N PRO A 398 22.02 -9.73 21.98
CA PRO A 398 22.09 -8.43 21.30
C PRO A 398 22.37 -8.62 19.80
N ILE A 399 21.81 -7.74 18.96
CA ILE A 399 21.96 -7.81 17.49
C ILE A 399 22.94 -6.72 17.03
N GLU A 400 23.89 -7.06 16.15
CA GLU A 400 24.79 -6.08 15.55
C GLU A 400 24.08 -5.35 14.37
N LEU A 401 23.56 -4.14 14.62
CA LEU A 401 22.83 -3.31 13.65
C LEU A 401 23.49 -1.94 13.43
N GLU A 402 24.76 -1.92 13.01
CA GLU A 402 25.60 -0.72 12.94
C GLU A 402 25.04 0.42 12.06
N GLN A 403 24.22 0.09 11.05
CA GLN A 403 23.69 1.08 10.08
C GLN A 403 22.28 1.58 10.41
N LEU A 404 21.72 1.16 11.54
CA LEU A 404 20.31 1.41 11.84
C LEU A 404 20.08 2.88 12.18
N GLN A 405 19.20 3.52 11.41
CA GLN A 405 18.83 4.93 11.56
C GLN A 405 17.41 5.10 12.11
N VAL A 406 16.51 4.18 11.78
CA VAL A 406 15.11 4.22 12.19
C VAL A 406 14.74 2.92 12.88
N LEU A 407 14.42 3.00 14.17
CA LEU A 407 13.88 1.90 14.96
C LEU A 407 12.48 2.25 15.45
N ARG A 408 11.47 1.54 14.95
CA ARG A 408 10.10 1.58 15.48
C ARG A 408 9.69 0.20 15.96
N LEU A 409 9.43 0.06 17.24
CA LEU A 409 8.94 -1.17 17.85
C LEU A 409 7.69 -0.84 18.67
N LEU A 410 6.52 -1.07 18.07
CA LEU A 410 5.24 -0.76 18.69
C LEU A 410 4.51 -2.05 19.10
N GLY A 411 4.01 -2.10 20.32
CA GLY A 411 3.35 -3.27 20.91
C GLY A 411 4.33 -4.35 21.45
N PRO A 412 3.93 -5.63 21.49
CA PRO A 412 4.74 -6.73 22.05
C PRO A 412 6.16 -6.95 21.48
N PRO A 413 6.45 -6.72 20.18
CA PRO A 413 7.80 -6.93 19.62
C PRO A 413 8.90 -6.14 20.33
N SER A 414 8.49 -5.05 20.95
CA SER A 414 9.36 -4.18 21.72
C SER A 414 9.89 -4.89 22.98
N ALA A 415 9.11 -5.77 23.62
CA ALA A 415 9.57 -6.59 24.75
C ALA A 415 10.58 -7.68 24.35
N THR A 416 10.59 -8.09 23.08
CA THR A 416 11.52 -9.11 22.56
C THR A 416 12.81 -8.51 22.00
N PHE A 417 12.97 -7.19 22.05
CA PHE A 417 14.20 -6.54 21.60
C PHE A 417 15.19 -6.42 22.75
N ASN A 418 16.41 -6.94 22.58
CA ASN A 418 17.43 -6.79 23.62
C ASN A 418 17.91 -5.33 23.65
N PRO A 419 17.78 -4.61 24.79
CA PRO A 419 18.23 -3.21 24.91
C PRO A 419 19.74 -3.04 24.70
N ASN A 420 20.56 -4.06 24.94
CA ASN A 420 22.00 -3.99 24.69
C ASN A 420 22.33 -3.83 23.20
N THR A 421 21.36 -4.06 22.29
CA THR A 421 21.51 -3.72 20.88
C THR A 421 21.82 -2.24 20.68
N PHE A 422 21.32 -1.34 21.55
CA PHE A 422 21.59 0.09 21.47
C PHE A 422 23.08 0.44 21.63
N HIS A 423 23.85 -0.35 22.39
CA HIS A 423 25.31 -0.18 22.50
C HIS A 423 26.08 -0.40 21.18
N ILE A 424 25.42 -0.94 20.16
CA ILE A 424 26.04 -1.26 18.88
C ILE A 424 25.62 -0.27 17.79
N VAL A 425 24.51 0.46 17.98
CA VAL A 425 23.95 1.41 16.99
C VAL A 425 24.47 2.84 17.23
N GLU A 426 25.53 3.02 18.02
CA GLU A 426 25.85 4.26 18.74
C GLU A 426 25.87 5.54 17.90
N GLU A 427 26.33 5.46 16.64
CA GLU A 427 26.50 6.65 15.81
C GLU A 427 25.35 6.91 14.83
N GLY A 428 24.51 5.90 14.54
CA GLY A 428 23.58 5.93 13.41
C GLY A 428 22.13 6.28 13.75
N LEU A 429 21.67 6.02 14.97
CA LEU A 429 20.23 6.05 15.30
C LEU A 429 19.69 7.49 15.35
N ASP A 430 18.71 7.79 14.50
CA ASP A 430 18.07 9.12 14.36
C ASP A 430 16.64 9.14 14.90
N ILE A 431 15.86 8.08 14.60
CA ILE A 431 14.45 7.96 14.98
C ILE A 431 14.26 6.74 15.87
N LEU A 432 13.75 6.95 17.08
CA LEU A 432 13.41 5.90 18.04
C LEU A 432 11.94 5.98 18.46
N GLU A 433 11.15 4.97 18.11
CA GLU A 433 9.76 4.83 18.53
C GLU A 433 9.55 3.51 19.27
N LEU A 434 9.24 3.57 20.57
CA LEU A 434 8.98 2.41 21.42
C LEU A 434 7.59 2.55 22.05
N GLU A 435 6.65 1.69 21.66
CA GLU A 435 5.31 1.62 22.27
C GLU A 435 5.11 0.22 22.86
N GLY A 436 4.60 0.14 24.10
CA GLY A 436 4.43 -1.12 24.82
C GLY A 436 4.96 -1.06 26.24
N ALA A 437 4.77 -2.15 26.99
CA ALA A 437 5.16 -2.27 28.40
C ALA A 437 6.67 -2.48 28.57
N TRP A 438 7.49 -1.48 28.24
CA TRP A 438 8.89 -1.46 28.65
C TRP A 438 9.00 -0.95 30.07
N SER A 439 9.66 -1.71 30.93
CA SER A 439 10.17 -1.21 32.21
C SER A 439 11.63 -0.76 32.05
N ILE A 440 11.89 0.22 31.18
CA ILE A 440 13.21 0.88 31.15
C ILE A 440 13.22 1.91 32.28
N SER A 441 14.13 1.74 33.24
CA SER A 441 14.32 2.73 34.31
C SER A 441 14.82 4.06 33.73
N MET A 442 14.53 5.19 34.40
CA MET A 442 15.05 6.50 33.97
C MET A 442 16.58 6.55 33.91
N ALA A 443 17.27 5.80 34.78
CA ALA A 443 18.72 5.66 34.72
C ALA A 443 19.15 4.99 33.40
N ALA A 444 18.49 3.90 33.01
CA ALA A 444 18.77 3.22 31.74
C ALA A 444 18.47 4.11 30.53
N TRP A 445 17.39 4.90 30.55
CA TRP A 445 17.10 5.88 29.50
C TRP A 445 18.18 6.97 29.39
N ARG A 446 18.66 7.51 30.52
CA ARG A 446 19.75 8.49 30.53
C ARG A 446 21.01 7.92 29.90
N VAL A 447 21.39 6.71 30.28
CA VAL A 447 22.56 6.03 29.70
C VAL A 447 22.34 5.76 28.21
N LEU A 448 21.17 5.23 27.81
CA LEU A 448 20.83 4.98 26.41
C LEU A 448 20.98 6.22 25.55
N LEU A 449 20.39 7.34 25.97
CA LEU A 449 20.33 8.53 25.14
C LEU A 449 21.60 9.39 25.21
N ARG A 450 22.30 9.38 26.35
CA ARG A 450 23.56 10.14 26.50
C ARG A 450 24.74 9.39 25.91
N ASP A 451 24.85 8.10 26.21
CA ASP A 451 26.04 7.31 25.95
C ASP A 451 25.91 6.48 24.66
N PHE A 452 24.68 6.05 24.28
CA PHE A 452 24.49 5.10 23.18
C PHE A 452 23.69 5.60 21.99
N ALA A 453 23.03 6.75 22.06
CA ALA A 453 22.31 7.28 20.91
C ALA A 453 22.26 8.82 20.94
N PRO A 454 23.43 9.49 21.01
CA PRO A 454 23.50 10.94 21.13
C PRO A 454 22.97 11.69 19.90
N ASN A 455 22.77 10.97 18.79
CA ASN A 455 22.34 11.52 17.49
C ASN A 455 20.83 11.48 17.26
N ILE A 456 20.04 10.94 18.20
CA ILE A 456 18.59 10.85 18.02
C ILE A 456 17.98 12.26 17.90
N SER A 457 17.24 12.49 16.82
CA SER A 457 16.46 13.71 16.62
C SER A 457 14.99 13.58 17.03
N PHE A 458 14.45 12.34 17.03
CA PHE A 458 13.06 12.04 17.35
C PHE A 458 12.91 10.86 18.31
N ILE A 459 12.19 11.07 19.42
CA ILE A 459 11.80 10.00 20.36
C ILE A 459 10.28 9.98 20.58
N PHE A 460 9.69 8.81 20.40
CA PHE A 460 8.31 8.50 20.80
C PHE A 460 8.27 7.31 21.74
N ALA A 461 7.91 7.52 23.01
CA ALA A 461 7.90 6.47 24.04
C ALA A 461 6.70 6.56 25.00
N PRO A 462 5.45 6.54 24.50
CA PRO A 462 4.27 6.96 25.25
C PRO A 462 3.96 6.11 26.50
N GLU A 463 4.30 4.82 26.50
CA GLU A 463 3.98 3.93 27.63
C GLU A 463 5.15 3.72 28.60
N CYS A 464 6.37 4.06 28.20
CA CYS A 464 7.58 3.85 28.99
C CYS A 464 7.74 4.88 30.13
N ILE A 465 6.95 5.96 30.12
CA ILE A 465 7.18 7.18 30.91
C ILE A 465 6.13 7.35 32.03
N ARG A 466 5.20 6.39 32.18
CA ARG A 466 3.99 6.56 33.01
C ARG A 466 4.27 7.03 34.44
N ASP A 467 5.36 6.58 35.06
CA ASP A 467 5.62 6.85 36.48
C ASP A 467 6.64 7.98 36.73
N ASN A 468 7.24 8.58 35.69
CA ASN A 468 8.33 9.56 35.90
C ASN A 468 8.45 10.65 34.82
N LEU A 469 7.33 11.28 34.47
CA LEU A 469 7.29 12.35 33.46
C LEU A 469 8.25 13.52 33.76
N LYS A 470 8.42 13.88 35.04
CA LYS A 470 9.31 14.98 35.43
C LYS A 470 10.76 14.66 35.06
N GLU A 471 11.26 13.49 35.45
CA GLU A 471 12.61 13.07 35.10
C GLU A 471 12.80 12.93 33.58
N TRP A 472 11.75 12.51 32.86
CA TRP A 472 11.78 12.47 31.39
C TRP A 472 11.95 13.85 30.76
N ILE A 473 11.21 14.86 31.24
CA ILE A 473 11.34 16.23 30.77
C ILE A 473 12.74 16.77 31.09
N GLU A 474 13.25 16.54 32.29
CA GLU A 474 14.60 16.98 32.69
C GLU A 474 15.67 16.33 31.82
N MET A 475 15.61 15.01 31.63
CA MET A 475 16.53 14.27 30.76
C MET A 475 16.48 14.78 29.31
N THR A 476 15.30 15.01 28.74
CA THR A 476 15.18 15.50 27.35
C THR A 476 15.67 16.93 27.17
N ARG A 477 15.70 17.74 28.23
CA ARG A 477 16.32 19.09 28.20
C ARG A 477 17.84 19.03 28.16
N GLU A 478 18.45 18.02 28.77
CA GLU A 478 19.90 17.81 28.74
C GLU A 478 20.39 17.43 27.32
N MET A 479 19.48 16.99 26.44
CA MET A 479 19.80 16.58 25.07
C MET A 479 19.69 17.76 24.11
N THR A 480 20.84 18.24 23.65
CA THR A 480 20.94 19.40 22.74
C THR A 480 20.47 19.11 21.31
N ARG A 481 20.43 17.84 20.89
CA ARG A 481 20.08 17.42 19.51
C ARG A 481 18.63 16.99 19.30
N LEU A 482 17.87 16.73 20.36
CA LEU A 482 16.47 16.36 20.24
C LEU A 482 15.65 17.52 19.64
N GLN A 483 15.06 17.28 18.48
CA GLN A 483 14.17 18.23 17.81
C GLN A 483 12.73 18.03 18.26
N TRP A 484 12.34 16.76 18.44
CA TRP A 484 10.97 16.36 18.73
C TRP A 484 10.92 15.28 19.80
N VAL A 485 10.07 15.51 20.81
CA VAL A 485 9.78 14.55 21.87
C VAL A 485 8.28 14.41 21.96
N LYS A 486 7.79 13.17 21.87
CA LYS A 486 6.38 12.87 22.07
C LYS A 486 6.19 11.80 23.12
N ALA A 487 5.44 12.14 24.16
CA ALA A 487 5.11 11.25 25.27
C ALA A 487 3.62 11.37 25.60
N ASN A 488 3.01 10.28 26.05
CA ASN A 488 1.67 10.33 26.63
C ASN A 488 1.80 10.16 28.13
N SER A 489 1.12 10.99 28.91
CA SER A 489 0.99 10.79 30.35
C SER A 489 -0.46 10.44 30.66
N LEU A 490 -0.65 9.43 31.50
CA LEU A 490 -1.93 9.20 32.19
C LEU A 490 -1.88 10.02 33.48
N SER A 491 -2.85 10.88 33.70
CA SER A 491 -2.94 11.63 34.96
C SER A 491 -3.24 10.66 36.10
N PRO A 492 -2.65 10.83 37.29
CA PRO A 492 -3.03 10.08 38.49
C PRO A 492 -4.54 10.18 38.82
N LEU A 493 -5.21 11.28 38.42
CA LEU A 493 -6.66 11.44 38.58
C LEU A 493 -7.50 10.57 37.62
N ASP A 494 -6.92 10.00 36.55
CA ASP A 494 -7.65 9.24 35.54
C ASP A 494 -8.03 7.81 35.98
N GLN A 495 -7.49 7.32 37.10
CA GLN A 495 -7.83 5.99 37.62
C GLN A 495 -9.25 5.92 38.21
N GLU A 496 -9.81 7.06 38.64
CA GLU A 496 -11.15 7.12 39.25
C GLU A 496 -12.24 7.65 38.31
N THR A 497 -11.93 8.49 37.31
CA THR A 497 -12.95 9.23 36.54
C THR A 497 -13.17 8.78 35.09
N GLY A 498 -12.39 7.82 34.58
CA GLY A 498 -12.55 7.30 33.22
C GLY A 498 -12.00 8.23 32.12
N PHE A 499 -10.72 8.00 31.80
CA PHE A 499 -9.96 8.32 30.57
C PHE A 499 -9.99 9.75 29.99
N THR A 500 -9.01 10.56 30.39
CA THR A 500 -8.44 11.66 29.61
C THR A 500 -6.93 11.45 29.42
N THR A 501 -6.45 11.13 28.21
CA THR A 501 -4.99 11.08 27.96
C THR A 501 -4.45 12.48 27.63
N ALA A 502 -3.36 12.88 28.30
CA ALA A 502 -2.62 14.09 27.94
C ALA A 502 -1.50 13.72 26.96
N GLU A 503 -1.61 14.20 25.71
CA GLU A 503 -0.55 14.12 24.71
C GLU A 503 0.43 15.28 24.96
N ILE A 504 1.69 14.97 25.24
CA ILE A 504 2.75 15.97 25.43
C ILE A 504 3.62 15.94 24.19
N GLN A 505 3.65 17.06 23.47
CA GLN A 505 4.47 17.24 22.29
C GLN A 505 5.47 18.38 22.55
N GLY A 506 6.73 18.02 22.76
CA GLY A 506 7.87 18.93 22.80
C GLY A 506 8.42 19.16 21.40
N GLN A 507 8.54 20.42 21.00
CA GLN A 507 9.26 20.83 19.79
C GLN A 507 10.33 21.86 20.19
N ARG A 508 11.59 21.59 19.82
CA ARG A 508 12.65 22.59 19.93
C ARG A 508 12.49 23.59 18.79
N ARG A 509 12.34 24.88 19.10
CA ARG A 509 12.37 25.96 18.11
C ARG A 509 13.67 26.73 18.28
N LEU A 510 14.49 26.75 17.24
CA LEU A 510 15.69 27.60 17.18
C LEU A 510 15.24 29.02 16.82
N ASN A 511 15.25 29.94 17.78
CA ASN A 511 15.15 31.37 17.52
C ASN A 511 16.56 31.98 17.58
N MET A 512 16.81 33.02 16.78
CA MET A 512 18.14 33.65 16.59
C MET A 512 18.85 34.13 17.88
N THR A 513 18.17 34.17 19.03
CA THR A 513 18.70 34.71 20.29
C THR A 513 18.61 33.76 21.50
N SER A 514 17.95 32.60 21.39
CA SER A 514 17.83 31.64 22.50
C SER A 514 17.27 30.29 22.03
N GLU A 515 17.82 29.19 22.55
CA GLU A 515 17.25 27.86 22.37
C GLU A 515 16.18 27.57 23.45
N HIS A 516 14.93 27.40 23.06
CA HIS A 516 13.86 26.98 23.95
C HIS A 516 13.16 25.72 23.41
N ILE A 517 13.00 24.70 24.27
CA ILE A 517 12.11 23.57 24.01
C ILE A 517 10.73 23.94 24.52
N SER A 518 9.79 24.17 23.59
CA SER A 518 8.39 24.38 23.93
C SER A 518 7.67 23.05 24.02
N TYR A 519 7.11 22.73 25.18
CA TYR A 519 6.20 21.59 25.35
C TYR A 519 4.77 22.09 25.20
N SER A 520 4.05 21.51 24.25
CA SER A 520 2.60 21.69 24.10
C SER A 520 1.89 20.50 24.73
N PHE A 521 0.89 20.80 25.55
CA PHE A 521 0.02 19.80 26.16
C PHE A 521 -1.29 19.81 25.40
N ARG A 522 -1.64 18.68 24.80
CA ARG A 522 -2.92 18.48 24.13
C ARG A 522 -3.68 17.41 24.88
N ALA A 523 -4.63 17.82 25.70
CA ALA A 523 -5.60 16.88 26.27
C ALA A 523 -6.46 16.33 25.11
N ARG A 524 -6.49 15.01 24.92
CA ARG A 524 -7.46 14.36 24.04
C ARG A 524 -8.64 13.93 24.90
N ASP A 525 -9.72 14.68 24.80
CA ASP A 525 -10.97 14.35 25.50
C ASP A 525 -11.68 13.21 24.74
N TYR A 526 -11.63 11.99 25.29
CA TYR A 526 -12.25 10.80 24.68
C TYR A 526 -13.75 10.67 25.00
N ARG A 527 -14.35 11.66 25.70
CA ARG A 527 -15.74 11.60 26.18
C ARG A 527 -16.82 11.41 25.09
N VAL A 528 -16.57 11.75 23.82
CA VAL A 528 -17.67 11.96 22.85
C VAL A 528 -18.20 10.69 22.14
N LYS A 529 -17.54 9.52 22.20
CA LYS A 529 -18.02 8.34 21.43
C LYS A 529 -18.72 7.23 22.23
N ARG A 530 -18.55 7.20 23.55
CA ARG A 530 -19.17 6.17 24.41
C ARG A 530 -20.51 6.63 24.98
N GLN A 531 -20.59 7.90 25.41
CA GLN A 531 -21.80 8.47 25.99
C GLN A 531 -22.95 8.55 24.97
N VAL A 532 -22.67 8.98 23.72
CA VAL A 532 -23.65 8.97 22.61
C VAL A 532 -24.11 7.54 22.23
N ARG A 533 -23.31 6.50 22.55
CA ARG A 533 -23.69 5.09 22.31
C ARG A 533 -24.51 4.50 23.46
N GLN A 534 -24.27 4.96 24.67
CA GLN A 534 -25.00 4.56 25.87
C GLN A 534 -26.37 5.24 25.91
N GLU A 535 -26.43 6.54 25.64
CA GLU A 535 -27.69 7.30 25.49
C GLU A 535 -28.55 6.75 24.34
N ARG A 536 -27.95 6.34 23.22
CA ARG A 536 -28.69 5.66 22.12
C ARG A 536 -29.10 4.22 22.43
N GLN A 537 -28.46 3.54 23.38
CA GLN A 537 -28.91 2.20 23.80
C GLN A 537 -30.07 2.31 24.79
N GLU A 538 -30.03 3.29 25.68
CA GLU A 538 -31.10 3.60 26.63
C GLU A 538 -32.35 4.16 25.93
N GLU A 539 -32.20 4.98 24.88
CA GLU A 539 -33.34 5.43 24.05
C GLU A 539 -34.00 4.30 23.22
N THR A 540 -33.29 3.19 22.96
CA THR A 540 -33.85 2.03 22.25
C THR A 540 -34.37 0.91 23.15
N SER A 541 -34.22 1.02 24.47
CA SER A 541 -34.81 0.07 25.43
C SER A 541 -36.18 0.49 25.96
N ASP A 542 -36.62 1.72 25.68
CA ASP A 542 -37.93 2.27 26.07
C ASP A 542 -38.91 2.45 24.89
N ILE A 543 -38.70 1.74 23.77
CA ILE A 543 -39.67 1.55 22.67
C ILE A 543 -39.78 0.06 22.40
#